data_AF-A0A418AHT1-F1
#
_entry.id   AF-A0A418AHT1-F1
#
_cell.length_a   1.000
_cell.length_b   1.000
_cell.length_c   1.000
_cell.angle_alpha   90.00
_cell.angle_beta   90.00
_cell.angle_gamma   90.00
#
_symmetry.space_group_name_H-M   'P 1'
#
loop_
_entity.id
_entity.type
_entity.pdbx_description
1 polymer ?
#
loop_
_entity_poly.entity_id
_entity_poly.type
_entity_poly.pdbx_seq_one_letter_code
_entity_poly.pdbx_strand_id
1 'polypeptide(L)'
;MTTPLKRRNFTDEEDILFLRQVSADMPFLEFGRPDFDTKKANNRFNALIEAHRKSNQESSRASGISEEVIKKVMLLNELLSTLDDAKEEEVQRIASMKKFQEHNENLSSIVREEAMQSLGKGKVDPDDDGFLAAVVAR
;
A
#
# COMPACT_ATOMS: atom_id res chain seq x y z
N MET A 1 -44.82 -22.13 -2.06
CA MET A 1 -43.61 -22.06 -2.92
C MET A 1 -43.38 -20.60 -3.28
N THR A 2 -42.52 -19.89 -2.55
CA THR A 2 -42.12 -18.51 -2.91
C THR A 2 -41.06 -18.60 -3.99
N THR A 3 -41.34 -18.08 -5.18
CA THR A 3 -40.36 -18.05 -6.28
C THR A 3 -39.18 -17.14 -5.91
N PRO A 4 -37.94 -17.46 -6.34
CA PRO A 4 -36.80 -16.60 -6.09
C PRO A 4 -37.01 -15.25 -6.78
N LEU A 5 -37.01 -14.15 -6.01
CA LEU A 5 -37.10 -12.81 -6.58
C LEU A 5 -35.88 -12.58 -7.49
N LYS A 6 -36.15 -12.27 -8.77
CA LYS A 6 -35.13 -11.94 -9.76
C LYS A 6 -34.32 -10.74 -9.24
N ARG A 7 -33.00 -10.91 -9.08
CA ARG A 7 -32.12 -9.85 -8.58
C ARG A 7 -32.24 -8.63 -9.51
N ARG A 8 -32.71 -7.51 -8.97
CA ARG A 8 -32.83 -6.25 -9.70
C ARG A 8 -31.44 -5.69 -9.97
N ASN A 9 -31.13 -5.41 -11.24
CA ASN A 9 -29.90 -4.73 -11.64
C ASN A 9 -29.80 -3.35 -10.96
N PHE A 10 -28.59 -2.82 -10.85
CA PHE A 10 -28.35 -1.46 -10.36
C PHE A 10 -28.65 -0.46 -11.46
N THR A 11 -29.36 0.62 -11.13
CA THR A 11 -29.58 1.76 -12.03
C THR A 11 -28.45 2.79 -11.89
N ASP A 12 -28.34 3.73 -12.85
CA ASP A 12 -27.37 4.81 -12.74
C ASP A 12 -27.64 5.73 -11.55
N GLU A 13 -28.91 5.99 -11.24
CA GLU A 13 -29.32 6.75 -10.05
C GLU A 13 -28.90 6.03 -8.76
N GLU A 14 -29.12 4.72 -8.67
CA GLU A 14 -28.63 3.91 -7.56
C GLU A 14 -27.10 4.00 -7.48
N ASP A 15 -26.36 3.86 -8.58
CA ASP A 15 -24.90 4.00 -8.52
C ASP A 15 -24.45 5.39 -8.05
N ILE A 16 -25.14 6.46 -8.48
CA ILE A 16 -24.82 7.83 -8.04
C ILE A 16 -25.02 7.98 -6.53
N LEU A 17 -26.14 7.48 -6.00
CA LEU A 17 -26.40 7.51 -4.55
C LEU A 17 -25.34 6.72 -3.78
N PHE A 18 -24.97 5.56 -4.30
CA PHE A 18 -23.95 4.70 -3.70
C PHE A 18 -22.59 5.39 -3.68
N LEU A 19 -22.17 5.94 -4.81
CA LEU A 19 -20.87 6.60 -4.94
C LEU A 19 -20.79 7.88 -4.08
N ARG A 20 -21.89 8.63 -3.94
CA ARG A 20 -21.96 9.77 -3.00
C ARG A 20 -21.77 9.31 -1.56
N GLN A 21 -22.42 8.21 -1.18
CA GLN A 21 -22.31 7.64 0.15
C GLN A 21 -20.88 7.16 0.44
N VAL A 22 -20.22 6.52 -0.53
CA VAL A 22 -18.80 6.11 -0.43
C VAL A 22 -17.89 7.34 -0.32
N SER A 23 -18.07 8.35 -1.18
CA SER A 23 -17.27 9.59 -1.15
C SER A 23 -17.42 10.35 0.17
N ALA A 24 -18.60 10.33 0.77
CA ALA A 24 -18.88 10.97 2.04
C ALA A 24 -18.54 10.12 3.28
N ASP A 25 -17.94 8.93 3.12
CA ASP A 25 -17.71 7.94 4.18
C ASP A 25 -18.98 7.67 5.03
N MET A 26 -20.14 7.71 4.39
CA MET A 26 -21.44 7.52 5.04
C MET A 26 -21.84 6.03 5.03
N PRO A 27 -22.57 5.55 6.06
CA PRO A 27 -23.02 4.16 6.12
C PRO A 27 -24.06 3.85 5.03
N PHE A 28 -23.97 2.69 4.36
CA PHE A 28 -24.85 2.27 3.25
C PHE A 28 -26.35 2.09 3.58
N LEU A 29 -26.82 2.52 4.76
CA LEU A 29 -28.20 2.39 5.22
C LEU A 29 -29.20 3.17 4.36
N GLU A 30 -28.74 4.23 3.69
CA GLU A 30 -29.57 5.12 2.88
C GLU A 30 -29.89 4.54 1.49
N PHE A 31 -29.25 3.42 1.12
CA PHE A 31 -29.34 2.84 -0.21
C PHE A 31 -30.69 2.15 -0.53
N GLY A 32 -31.61 2.08 0.44
CA GLY A 32 -32.97 1.56 0.24
C GLY A 32 -33.07 0.10 -0.19
N ARG A 33 -31.95 -0.64 -0.20
CA ARG A 33 -31.90 -2.06 -0.57
C ARG A 33 -31.73 -2.91 0.69
N PRO A 34 -32.77 -3.65 1.12
CA PRO A 34 -32.75 -4.41 2.37
C PRO A 34 -31.69 -5.53 2.40
N ASP A 35 -31.29 -6.04 1.22
CA ASP A 35 -30.26 -7.07 1.10
C ASP A 35 -28.87 -6.49 0.74
N PHE A 36 -28.63 -5.19 0.91
CA PHE A 36 -27.37 -4.57 0.53
C PHE A 36 -26.35 -4.66 1.67
N ASP A 37 -25.36 -5.55 1.49
CA ASP A 37 -24.31 -5.81 2.45
C ASP A 37 -22.96 -5.26 1.98
N THR A 38 -21.97 -5.22 2.88
CA THR A 38 -20.60 -4.76 2.60
C THR A 38 -19.96 -5.52 1.44
N LYS A 39 -20.25 -6.81 1.28
CA LYS A 39 -19.67 -7.64 0.22
C LYS A 39 -20.21 -7.22 -1.15
N LYS A 40 -21.50 -6.93 -1.25
CA LYS A 40 -22.16 -6.41 -2.45
C LYS A 40 -21.73 -4.98 -2.74
N ALA A 41 -21.58 -4.14 -1.72
CA ALA A 41 -21.03 -2.79 -1.87
C ALA A 41 -19.63 -2.84 -2.48
N ASN A 42 -18.72 -3.65 -1.91
CA ASN A 42 -17.37 -3.81 -2.43
C ASN A 42 -17.35 -4.38 -3.85
N ASN A 43 -18.17 -5.40 -4.14
CA ASN A 43 -18.26 -5.97 -5.47
C ASN A 43 -18.77 -4.93 -6.49
N ARG A 44 -19.78 -4.15 -6.11
CA ARG A 44 -20.34 -3.11 -6.97
C ARG A 44 -19.34 -1.99 -7.23
N PHE A 45 -18.67 -1.52 -6.17
CA PHE A 45 -17.64 -0.50 -6.26
C PHE A 45 -16.51 -0.91 -7.20
N ASN A 46 -15.94 -2.11 -7.02
CA ASN A 46 -14.88 -2.61 -7.89
C ASN A 46 -15.32 -2.73 -9.34
N ALA A 47 -16.54 -3.21 -9.60
CA ALA A 47 -17.09 -3.29 -10.95
C ALA A 47 -17.25 -1.90 -11.60
N LEU A 48 -17.66 -0.89 -10.83
CA LEU A 48 -17.79 0.49 -11.32
C LEU A 48 -16.43 1.12 -11.62
N ILE A 49 -15.44 0.94 -10.75
CA ILE A 49 -14.07 1.44 -10.97
C ILE A 49 -13.42 0.76 -12.18
N GLU A 50 -13.56 -0.56 -12.31
CA GLU A 50 -13.03 -1.30 -13.46
C GLU A 50 -13.68 -0.87 -14.77
N ALA A 51 -15.02 -0.73 -14.78
CA ALA A 51 -15.74 -0.24 -15.94
C ALA A 51 -15.31 1.18 -16.32
N HIS A 52 -15.13 2.07 -15.33
CA HIS A 52 -14.66 3.44 -15.56
C HIS A 52 -13.25 3.47 -16.15
N ARG A 53 -12.31 2.68 -15.60
CA ARG A 53 -10.94 2.56 -16.15
C ARG A 53 -10.92 2.04 -17.60
N LYS A 54 -11.88 1.18 -17.97
CA LYS A 54 -12.00 0.63 -19.33
C LYS A 54 -12.79 1.52 -20.30
N SER A 55 -13.53 2.51 -19.80
CA SER A 55 -14.36 3.36 -20.66
C SER A 55 -13.47 4.31 -21.46
N ASN A 56 -13.40 4.11 -22.78
CA ASN A 56 -12.73 5.05 -23.67
C ASN A 56 -13.64 6.29 -23.83
N GLN A 57 -13.10 7.49 -23.57
CA GLN A 57 -13.85 8.76 -23.57
C GLN A 57 -14.28 9.22 -24.98
N GLU A 58 -14.24 8.33 -25.98
CA GLU A 58 -14.62 8.61 -27.37
C GLU A 58 -16.13 8.78 -27.55
N SER A 59 -16.97 8.11 -26.73
CA SER A 59 -18.42 8.29 -26.74
C SER A 59 -18.88 9.66 -26.24
N SER A 60 -18.03 10.39 -25.50
CA SER A 60 -18.31 11.73 -24.97
C SER A 60 -18.48 12.79 -26.07
N ARG A 61 -18.07 12.46 -27.30
CA ARG A 61 -18.16 13.34 -28.47
C ARG A 61 -19.51 13.27 -29.19
N ALA A 62 -20.38 12.32 -28.84
CA ALA A 62 -21.74 12.27 -29.35
C ALA A 62 -22.64 13.19 -28.52
N SER A 63 -23.30 14.15 -29.19
CA SER A 63 -24.20 15.12 -28.55
C SER A 63 -25.34 14.39 -27.82
N GLY A 64 -25.41 14.52 -26.49
CA GLY A 64 -26.52 14.02 -25.66
C GLY A 64 -26.17 13.02 -24.56
N ILE A 65 -25.19 13.33 -23.69
CA ILE A 65 -24.96 12.54 -22.47
C ILE A 65 -26.01 12.95 -21.42
N SER A 66 -26.66 11.97 -20.77
CA SER A 66 -27.61 12.28 -19.69
C SER A 66 -26.91 12.86 -18.46
N GLU A 67 -27.64 13.67 -17.68
CA GLU A 67 -27.11 14.32 -16.49
C GLU A 67 -26.63 13.30 -15.43
N GLU A 68 -27.32 12.16 -15.33
CA GLU A 68 -26.98 11.05 -14.43
C GLU A 68 -25.62 10.44 -14.81
N VAL A 69 -25.40 10.18 -16.10
CA VAL A 69 -24.13 9.64 -16.57
C VAL A 69 -22.99 10.62 -16.29
N ILE A 70 -23.22 11.92 -16.49
CA ILE A 70 -22.23 12.96 -16.17
C ILE A 70 -21.89 12.94 -14.68
N LYS A 71 -22.90 12.99 -13.80
CA LYS A 71 -22.72 12.96 -12.34
C LYS A 71 -21.96 11.71 -11.90
N LYS A 72 -22.32 10.54 -12.45
CA LYS A 72 -21.68 9.26 -12.15
C LYS A 72 -20.21 9.27 -12.56
N VAL A 73 -19.89 9.77 -13.75
CA VAL A 73 -18.50 9.90 -14.23
C VAL A 73 -17.70 10.87 -13.36
N MET A 74 -18.27 12.00 -12.97
CA MET A 74 -17.59 12.95 -12.07
C MET A 74 -17.23 12.31 -10.73
N LEU A 75 -18.18 11.62 -10.10
CA LEU A 75 -17.95 10.91 -8.83
C LEU A 75 -16.90 9.80 -8.98
N LEU A 76 -16.94 9.06 -10.09
CA LEU A 76 -15.96 8.00 -10.35
C LEU A 76 -14.55 8.55 -10.59
N ASN A 77 -14.40 9.72 -11.22
CA ASN A 77 -13.10 10.37 -11.37
C ASN A 77 -12.51 10.77 -10.02
N GLU A 78 -13.31 11.41 -9.16
CA GLU A 78 -12.89 11.82 -7.83
C GLU A 78 -12.45 10.61 -6.99
N LEU A 79 -13.30 9.59 -6.90
CA LEU A 79 -13.02 8.36 -6.15
C LEU A 79 -11.84 7.58 -6.73
N LEU A 80 -11.64 7.62 -8.04
CA LEU A 80 -10.49 6.97 -8.66
C LEU A 80 -9.18 7.67 -8.29
N SER A 81 -9.17 9.01 -8.30
CA SER A 81 -8.00 9.80 -7.88
C SER A 81 -7.61 9.48 -6.45
N THR A 82 -8.57 9.52 -5.51
CA THR A 82 -8.28 9.25 -4.10
C THR A 82 -7.76 7.82 -3.87
N LEU A 83 -8.27 6.84 -4.62
CA LEU A 83 -7.76 5.47 -4.57
C LEU A 83 -6.33 5.33 -5.06
N ASP A 84 -5.98 6.01 -6.15
CA ASP A 84 -4.64 5.92 -6.72
C ASP A 84 -3.64 6.66 -5.82
N ASP A 85 -3.99 7.82 -5.28
CA ASP A 85 -3.18 8.54 -4.28
C ASP A 85 -2.92 7.69 -3.03
N ALA A 86 -3.96 7.04 -2.49
CA ALA A 86 -3.84 6.18 -1.32
C ALA A 86 -2.96 4.95 -1.58
N LYS A 87 -3.02 4.37 -2.78
CA LYS A 87 -2.13 3.26 -3.18
C LYS A 87 -0.69 3.71 -3.29
N GLU A 88 -0.45 4.88 -3.88
CA GLU A 88 0.89 5.44 -4.00
C GLU A 88 1.49 5.74 -2.63
N GLU A 89 0.71 6.32 -1.71
CA GLU A 89 1.14 6.58 -0.34
C GLU A 89 1.53 5.27 0.37
N GLU A 90 0.73 4.20 0.22
CA GLU A 90 1.05 2.91 0.82
C GLU A 90 2.35 2.31 0.26
N VAL A 91 2.55 2.38 -1.06
CA VAL A 91 3.80 1.95 -1.70
C VAL A 91 5.00 2.73 -1.16
N GLN A 92 4.85 4.06 -0.98
CA GLN A 92 5.89 4.91 -0.43
C GLN A 92 6.20 4.58 1.04
N ARG A 93 5.19 4.28 1.85
CA ARG A 93 5.37 3.85 3.25
C ARG A 93 6.16 2.56 3.32
N ILE A 94 5.78 1.54 2.55
CA ILE A 94 6.49 0.26 2.49
C ILE A 94 7.94 0.46 2.04
N ALA A 95 8.18 1.27 1.01
CA ALA A 95 9.53 1.55 0.51
C ALA A 95 10.40 2.27 1.55
N SER A 96 9.81 3.21 2.30
CA SER A 96 10.50 3.95 3.36
C SER A 96 10.87 3.04 4.55
N MET A 97 9.94 2.16 4.96
CA MET A 97 10.20 1.15 5.99
C MET A 97 11.34 0.21 5.58
N LYS A 98 11.34 -0.24 4.32
CA LYS A 98 12.40 -1.10 3.79
C LYS A 98 13.76 -0.42 3.80
N LYS A 99 13.84 0.84 3.35
CA LYS A 99 15.09 1.63 3.40
C LYS A 99 15.63 1.80 4.82
N PHE A 100 14.74 2.04 5.79
CA PHE A 100 15.14 2.16 7.19
C PHE A 100 15.71 0.83 7.73
N GLN A 101 15.09 -0.29 7.37
CA GLN A 101 15.56 -1.61 7.75
C GLN A 101 16.93 -1.92 7.12
N GLU A 102 17.10 -1.70 5.82
CA GLU A 102 18.38 -1.86 5.12
C GLU A 102 19.49 -0.99 5.75
N HIS A 103 19.16 0.27 6.08
CA HIS A 103 20.10 1.16 6.76
C HIS A 103 20.54 0.61 8.13
N ASN A 104 19.59 0.09 8.92
CA ASN A 104 19.89 -0.49 10.22
C ASN A 104 20.76 -1.76 10.11
N GLU A 105 20.46 -2.63 9.15
CA GLU A 105 21.27 -3.82 8.86
C GLU A 105 22.69 -3.46 8.41
N ASN A 106 22.82 -2.43 7.56
CA ASN A 106 24.11 -1.91 7.11
C ASN A 106 24.95 -1.38 8.29
N LEU A 107 24.37 -0.56 9.16
CA LEU A 107 25.06 -0.07 10.37
C LEU A 107 25.51 -1.22 11.26
N SER A 108 24.64 -2.22 11.46
CA SER A 108 24.96 -3.41 12.24
C SER A 108 26.13 -4.20 11.63
N SER A 109 26.21 -4.27 10.30
CA SER A 109 27.31 -4.92 9.60
C SER A 109 28.63 -4.17 9.76
N ILE A 110 28.62 -2.84 9.61
CA ILE A 110 29.80 -1.99 9.76
C ILE A 110 30.40 -2.16 11.16
N VAL A 111 29.57 -2.10 12.21
CA VAL A 111 30.03 -2.27 13.60
C VAL A 111 30.65 -3.65 13.83
N ARG A 112 30.07 -4.72 13.26
CA ARG A 112 30.65 -6.07 13.34
C ARG A 112 32.00 -6.17 12.64
N GLU A 113 32.11 -5.59 11.45
CA GLU A 113 33.33 -5.60 10.65
C GLU A 113 34.46 -4.82 11.33
N GLU A 114 34.16 -3.62 11.84
CA GLU A 114 35.11 -2.78 12.58
C GLU A 114 35.64 -3.49 13.83
N ALA A 115 34.76 -4.15 14.59
CA ALA A 115 35.15 -4.93 15.77
C ALA A 115 36.10 -6.09 15.41
N MET A 116 35.83 -6.83 14.33
CA MET A 116 36.68 -7.93 13.86
C MET A 116 38.07 -7.46 13.41
N GLN A 117 38.16 -6.28 12.76
CA GLN A 117 39.44 -5.73 12.30
C GLN A 117 40.33 -5.23 13.46
N SER A 118 39.73 -4.78 14.58
CA SER A 118 40.47 -4.28 15.75
C SER A 118 41.23 -5.37 16.52
N LEU A 119 40.77 -6.63 16.46
CA LEU A 119 41.34 -7.76 17.20
C LEU A 119 42.64 -8.31 16.58
N GLY A 120 42.98 -7.92 15.35
CA GLY A 120 44.16 -8.41 14.62
C GLY A 120 45.48 -7.68 14.92
N LYS A 121 45.50 -6.70 15.83
CA LYS A 121 46.70 -5.91 16.16
C LYS A 121 47.08 -6.03 17.65
N GLY A 122 47.09 -7.26 18.15
CA GLY A 122 47.74 -7.61 19.43
C GLY A 122 49.23 -7.93 19.19
N LYS A 123 50.09 -7.15 19.84
CA LYS A 123 51.55 -7.03 19.69
C LYS A 123 52.30 -8.38 19.80
N VAL A 124 53.21 -8.65 18.86
CA VAL A 124 54.36 -9.55 19.05
C VAL A 124 55.59 -8.67 18.95
N ASP A 125 56.29 -8.45 20.07
CA ASP A 125 57.73 -8.14 20.12
C ASP A 125 58.22 -8.51 21.52
N PRO A 126 59.19 -9.43 21.63
CA PRO A 126 60.16 -9.35 22.71
C PRO A 126 61.56 -9.66 22.19
N ASP A 127 62.14 -8.74 21.43
CA ASP A 127 63.60 -8.57 21.44
C ASP A 127 63.92 -7.70 22.67
N ASP A 128 64.04 -8.35 23.84
CA ASP A 128 64.59 -7.79 25.07
C ASP A 128 65.90 -8.53 25.39
N ASP A 129 66.94 -8.17 24.64
CA ASP A 129 68.33 -8.55 24.94
C ASP A 129 68.82 -7.74 26.15
N GLY A 130 69.07 -8.39 27.30
CA GLY A 130 69.87 -7.73 28.33
C GLY A 130 69.84 -8.26 29.75
N PHE A 131 70.66 -9.28 30.02
CA PHE A 131 71.51 -9.38 31.22
C PHE A 131 70.83 -9.67 32.58
N LEU A 132 71.06 -10.87 33.15
CA LEU A 132 71.62 -11.04 34.50
C LEU A 132 71.83 -12.53 34.88
N ALA A 133 73.07 -12.80 35.31
CA ALA A 133 73.52 -13.81 36.29
C ALA A 133 73.26 -15.31 35.98
N ALA A 134 74.26 -16.08 35.56
CA ALA A 134 75.31 -16.68 36.41
C ALA A 134 74.79 -17.72 37.43
N VAL A 135 75.49 -18.87 37.43
CA VAL A 135 75.48 -19.95 38.44
C VAL A 135 74.32 -20.96 38.32
N VAL A 136 74.62 -22.15 37.79
CA VAL A 136 74.57 -23.40 38.57
C VAL A 136 75.61 -24.35 37.98
N ALA A 137 76.66 -24.58 38.77
CA ALA A 137 77.53 -25.74 38.66
C ALA A 137 76.80 -26.97 39.20
N ARG A 138 76.88 -28.10 38.49
CA ARG A 138 77.53 -29.32 38.98
C ARG A 138 77.62 -30.38 37.89
#